data_AF-A0A8J5IIY6-F1
#
_entry.id   AF-A0A8J5IIY6-F1
#
_cell.length_a   1.000
_cell.length_b   1.000
_cell.length_c   1.000
_cell.angle_alpha   90.00
_cell.angle_beta   90.00
_cell.angle_gamma   90.00
#
_symmetry.space_group_name_H-M   'P 1'
#
loop_
_entity.id
_entity.type
_entity.pdbx_description
1 polymer ?
#
loop_
_entity_poly.entity_id
_entity_poly.type
_entity_poly.pdbx_seq_one_letter_code
_entity_poly.pdbx_strand_id
1 'polypeptide(L)'
;MVLLGNYGISSPDSSPPSVLTNGIPRFRIDRAKQAAYSELLRRSKMSLPDLIRHVRGETRSDPRLNKALHIPDHLPSWKPYRYKDQWRNIVTHRVRPTWRNSFQEQKKPLRMTGRPYEL
;
A
#
# COMPACT_ATOMS: atom_id res chain seq x y z
N MET A 1 -8.76 -7.51 10.94
CA MET A 1 -8.06 -6.49 11.76
C MET A 1 -7.53 -7.09 13.07
N VAL A 2 -6.99 -8.32 13.02
CA VAL A 2 -6.60 -9.11 14.20
C VAL A 2 -5.29 -8.61 14.83
N LEU A 3 -4.43 -7.95 14.04
CA LEU A 3 -3.10 -7.56 14.50
C LEU A 3 -3.08 -6.43 15.52
N LEU A 4 -3.97 -5.44 15.44
CA LEU A 4 -3.98 -4.32 16.41
C LEU A 4 -4.35 -4.81 17.82
N GLY A 5 -5.34 -5.70 17.92
CA GLY A 5 -5.78 -6.29 19.18
C GLY A 5 -4.66 -7.06 19.90
N ASN A 6 -3.80 -7.77 19.16
CA ASN A 6 -2.66 -8.51 19.73
C ASN A 6 -1.65 -7.62 20.47
N TYR A 7 -1.66 -6.32 20.21
CA TYR A 7 -0.79 -5.33 20.87
C TYR A 7 -1.57 -4.35 21.76
N GLY A 8 -2.83 -4.65 22.08
CA GLY A 8 -3.69 -3.80 22.90
C GLY A 8 -3.97 -2.43 22.28
N ILE A 9 -4.08 -2.38 20.94
CA ILE A 9 -4.43 -1.17 20.20
C ILE A 9 -5.87 -1.29 19.73
N SER A 10 -6.70 -0.32 20.10
CA SER A 10 -8.08 -0.24 19.66
C SER A 10 -8.17 -0.02 18.14
N SER A 11 -9.23 -0.53 17.53
CA SER A 11 -9.48 -0.26 16.12
C SER A 11 -9.74 1.25 15.95
N PRO A 12 -9.03 1.95 15.05
CA PRO A 12 -9.24 3.38 14.82
C PRO A 12 -10.63 3.64 14.23
N ASP A 13 -11.26 4.71 14.70
CA ASP A 13 -12.51 5.20 14.14
C ASP A 13 -12.35 5.62 12.68
N SER A 14 -13.42 5.50 11.90
CA SER A 14 -13.40 5.91 10.50
C SER A 14 -13.33 7.43 10.40
N SER A 15 -12.28 7.95 9.77
CA SER A 15 -12.22 9.37 9.40
C SER A 15 -12.89 9.59 8.04
N PRO A 16 -13.54 10.76 7.81
CA PRO A 16 -14.07 11.08 6.49
C PRO A 16 -12.93 11.17 5.46
N PRO A 17 -13.10 10.60 4.25
CA PRO A 17 -12.05 10.51 3.24
C PRO A 17 -11.68 11.88 2.64
N SER A 18 -12.59 12.85 2.73
CA SER A 18 -12.38 14.23 2.28
C SER A 18 -13.14 15.21 3.17
N VAL A 19 -12.70 16.46 3.14
CA VAL A 19 -13.40 17.60 3.76
C VAL A 19 -13.53 18.68 2.70
N LEU A 20 -14.69 19.34 2.63
CA LEU A 20 -14.88 20.51 1.78
C LEU A 20 -14.10 21.69 2.38
N THR A 21 -13.19 22.27 1.61
CA THR A 21 -12.50 23.52 1.97
C THR A 21 -12.76 24.52 0.84
N ASN A 22 -13.46 25.62 1.16
CA ASN A 22 -13.91 26.61 0.18
C ASN A 22 -14.69 25.98 -0.99
N GLY A 23 -15.56 25.01 -0.70
CA GLY A 23 -16.35 24.29 -1.71
C GLY A 23 -15.59 23.22 -2.51
N ILE A 24 -14.26 23.07 -2.32
CA ILE A 24 -13.44 22.08 -3.02
C ILE A 24 -13.17 20.87 -2.11
N PRO A 25 -13.40 19.63 -2.57
CA PRO A 25 -13.07 18.44 -1.79
C PRO A 25 -11.56 18.28 -1.65
N ARG A 26 -11.06 18.32 -0.41
CA ARG A 26 -9.67 17.99 -0.09
C ARG A 26 -9.60 16.63 0.56
N PHE A 27 -8.95 15.68 -0.10
CA PHE A 27 -8.66 14.36 0.46
C PHE A 27 -7.68 14.49 1.62
N ARG A 28 -7.97 13.81 2.72
CA ARG A 28 -7.13 13.83 3.92
C ARG A 28 -6.58 12.44 4.20
N ILE A 29 -5.37 12.40 4.73
CA ILE A 29 -4.85 11.18 5.34
C ILE A 29 -5.70 10.88 6.57
N ASP A 30 -6.11 9.63 6.70
CA ASP A 30 -6.83 9.12 7.86
C ASP A 30 -5.90 9.12 9.08
N ARG A 31 -6.02 10.16 9.91
CA ARG A 31 -5.14 10.39 11.08
C ARG A 31 -5.31 9.31 12.14
N ALA A 32 -6.53 8.79 12.32
CA ALA A 32 -6.81 7.73 13.28
C ALA A 32 -6.09 6.44 12.87
N LYS A 33 -6.19 6.05 11.59
CA LYS A 33 -5.43 4.91 11.05
C LYS A 33 -3.93 5.12 11.13
N GLN A 34 -3.46 6.32 10.78
CA GLN A 34 -2.03 6.64 10.89
C GLN A 34 -1.52 6.46 12.33
N ALA A 35 -2.22 7.02 13.32
CA ALA A 35 -1.85 6.90 14.72
C ALA A 35 -1.82 5.44 15.19
N ALA A 36 -2.86 4.66 14.84
CA ALA A 36 -2.92 3.24 15.19
C ALA A 36 -1.75 2.43 14.59
N TYR A 37 -1.40 2.67 13.33
CA TYR A 37 -0.26 1.99 12.69
C TYR A 37 1.09 2.45 13.25
N SER A 38 1.25 3.73 13.58
CA SER A 38 2.46 4.23 14.25
C SER A 38 2.66 3.57 15.61
N GLU A 39 1.60 3.45 16.41
CA GLU A 39 1.66 2.79 17.72
C GLU A 39 1.92 1.28 17.58
N LEU A 40 1.36 0.65 16.55
CA LEU A 40 1.63 -0.75 16.24
C LEU A 40 3.11 -0.97 15.92
N LEU A 41 3.73 -0.14 15.08
CA LEU A 41 5.18 -0.23 14.80
C LEU A 41 5.99 -0.10 16.09
N ARG A 42 5.62 0.86 16.94
CA ARG A 42 6.34 1.13 18.20
C ARG A 42 6.28 -0.04 19.18
N ARG A 43 5.10 -0.66 19.34
CA ARG A 43 4.85 -1.79 20.27
C ARG A 43 5.37 -3.12 19.74
N SER A 44 5.13 -3.42 18.47
CA SER A 44 5.53 -4.70 17.86
C SER A 44 7.00 -4.78 17.50
N LYS A 45 7.70 -3.64 17.40
CA LYS A 45 9.07 -3.54 16.87
C LYS A 45 9.21 -4.12 15.47
N MET A 46 8.11 -4.25 14.72
CA MET A 46 8.13 -4.78 13.37
C MET A 46 8.80 -3.79 12.41
N SER A 47 9.40 -4.32 11.35
CA SER A 47 9.92 -3.48 10.28
C SER A 47 8.75 -2.84 9.50
N LEU A 48 8.98 -1.65 8.93
CA LEU A 48 7.99 -1.01 8.04
C LEU A 48 7.60 -1.93 6.86
N PRO A 49 8.54 -2.65 6.20
CA PRO A 49 8.18 -3.67 5.21
C PRO A 49 7.19 -4.71 5.75
N ASP A 50 7.42 -5.28 6.93
CA ASP A 50 6.53 -6.31 7.49
C ASP A 50 5.14 -5.78 7.80
N LEU A 51 5.04 -4.54 8.30
CA LEU A 51 3.75 -3.87 8.45
C LEU A 51 3.02 -3.75 7.11
N ILE A 52 3.72 -3.28 6.05
CA ILE A 52 3.12 -3.11 4.73
C ILE A 52 2.60 -4.44 4.18
N ARG A 53 3.38 -5.52 4.34
CA ARG A 53 2.97 -6.87 3.94
C ARG A 53 1.70 -7.28 4.68
N HIS A 54 1.65 -7.05 5.99
CA HIS A 54 0.46 -7.36 6.78
C HIS A 54 -0.77 -6.55 6.36
N VAL A 55 -0.63 -5.23 6.18
CA VAL A 55 -1.74 -4.35 5.74
C VAL A 55 -2.26 -4.77 4.36
N ARG A 56 -1.40 -5.31 3.49
CA ARG A 56 -1.78 -5.85 2.18
C ARG A 56 -2.37 -7.27 2.24
N GLY A 57 -2.47 -7.86 3.42
CA GLY A 57 -2.94 -9.24 3.59
C GLY A 57 -1.98 -10.27 3.02
N GLU A 58 -0.69 -9.96 2.91
CA GLU A 58 0.33 -10.93 2.56
C GLU A 58 0.57 -11.85 3.77
N THR A 59 0.22 -13.11 3.61
CA THR A 59 0.41 -14.14 4.64
C THR A 59 1.36 -15.21 4.09
N ARG A 60 1.81 -16.12 4.96
CA ARG A 60 2.53 -17.33 4.50
C ARG A 60 1.68 -18.17 3.55
N SER A 61 0.36 -18.19 3.73
CA SER A 61 -0.59 -18.94 2.90
C SER A 61 -0.94 -18.25 1.58
N ASP A 62 -0.89 -16.92 1.52
CA ASP A 62 -1.11 -16.17 0.30
C ASP A 62 -0.08 -15.02 0.20
N PRO A 63 1.08 -15.30 -0.42
CA PRO A 63 2.17 -14.34 -0.55
C PRO A 63 1.92 -13.29 -1.65
N ARG A 64 0.77 -13.36 -2.36
CA ARG A 64 0.49 -12.45 -3.47
C ARG A 64 0.45 -11.01 -2.99
N LEU A 65 1.31 -10.23 -3.60
CA LEU A 65 1.49 -8.81 -3.33
C LEU A 65 0.33 -7.95 -3.86
N ASN A 66 -0.34 -8.40 -4.93
CA ASN A 66 -1.49 -7.73 -5.52
C ASN A 66 -2.74 -8.63 -5.39
N LYS A 67 -3.52 -8.40 -4.33
CA LYS A 67 -4.75 -9.16 -4.06
C LYS A 67 -5.89 -8.86 -5.03
N ALA A 68 -5.84 -7.72 -5.73
CA ALA A 68 -6.87 -7.35 -6.71
C ALA A 68 -6.73 -8.14 -8.02
N LEU A 69 -5.59 -8.80 -8.25
CA LEU A 69 -5.38 -9.60 -9.46
C LEU A 69 -5.52 -11.10 -9.15
N HIS A 70 -6.22 -11.79 -10.04
CA HIS A 70 -6.50 -13.21 -9.96
C HIS A 70 -5.88 -13.95 -11.16
N ILE A 71 -5.52 -15.21 -10.96
CA ILE A 71 -5.06 -16.10 -12.03
C ILE A 71 -6.28 -16.88 -12.53
N PRO A 72 -6.75 -16.69 -13.76
CA PRO A 72 -7.98 -17.30 -14.23
C PRO A 72 -7.74 -18.75 -14.71
N ASP A 73 -7.14 -19.60 -13.86
CA ASP A 73 -6.79 -20.98 -14.18
C ASP A 73 -8.00 -21.86 -14.55
N HIS A 74 -9.22 -21.43 -14.17
CA HIS A 74 -10.48 -22.09 -14.51
C HIS A 74 -10.93 -21.84 -15.96
N LEU A 75 -10.40 -20.84 -16.66
CA LEU A 75 -10.83 -20.52 -18.02
C LEU A 75 -10.10 -21.41 -19.05
N PRO A 76 -10.81 -22.09 -19.96
CA PRO A 76 -10.16 -22.89 -21.01
C PRO A 76 -9.20 -22.09 -21.89
N SER A 77 -9.53 -20.82 -22.16
CA SER A 77 -8.70 -19.88 -22.93
C SER A 77 -7.40 -19.49 -22.23
N TRP A 78 -7.27 -19.76 -20.92
CA TRP A 78 -6.06 -19.48 -20.16
C TRP A 78 -4.92 -20.45 -20.51
N LYS A 79 -5.23 -21.73 -20.75
CA LYS A 79 -4.23 -22.76 -21.05
C LYS A 79 -3.31 -22.39 -22.24
N PRO A 80 -3.85 -21.95 -23.40
CA PRO A 80 -3.04 -21.52 -24.54
C PRO A 80 -2.54 -20.07 -24.45
N TYR A 81 -2.85 -19.32 -23.39
CA TYR A 81 -2.48 -17.91 -23.32
C TYR A 81 -0.95 -17.73 -23.25
N ARG A 82 -0.40 -17.05 -24.27
CA ARG A 82 1.05 -16.84 -24.45
C ARG A 82 1.74 -16.22 -23.24
N TYR A 83 1.06 -15.35 -22.50
CA TYR A 83 1.66 -14.59 -21.39
C TYR A 83 1.22 -15.08 -20.01
N LYS A 84 0.69 -16.31 -19.89
CA LYS A 84 0.19 -16.85 -18.62
C LYS A 84 1.22 -16.83 -17.50
N ASP A 85 2.47 -17.18 -17.80
CA ASP A 85 3.54 -17.22 -16.82
C ASP A 85 4.01 -15.80 -16.43
N GLN A 86 4.01 -14.86 -17.38
CA GLN A 86 4.27 -13.45 -17.09
C GLN A 86 3.19 -12.86 -16.19
N TRP A 87 1.91 -13.14 -16.46
CA TRP A 87 0.81 -12.72 -15.61
C TRP A 87 0.90 -13.32 -14.21
N ARG A 88 1.17 -14.63 -14.09
CA ARG A 88 1.42 -15.28 -12.78
C ARG A 88 2.55 -14.59 -12.04
N ASN A 89 3.64 -14.27 -12.73
CA ASN A 89 4.76 -13.54 -12.13
C ASN A 89 4.35 -12.15 -11.64
N ILE A 90 3.55 -11.40 -12.41
CA ILE A 90 3.04 -10.08 -12.02
C ILE A 90 2.11 -10.16 -10.79
N VAL A 91 1.19 -11.13 -10.78
CA VAL A 91 0.24 -11.35 -9.67
C VAL A 91 1.00 -11.68 -8.38
N THR A 92 2.01 -12.54 -8.47
CA THR A 92 2.77 -13.00 -7.30
C THR A 92 3.81 -11.98 -6.84
N HIS A 93 4.63 -11.47 -7.75
CA HIS A 93 5.86 -10.71 -7.45
C HIS A 93 5.77 -9.20 -7.76
N ARG A 94 4.59 -8.69 -8.15
CA ARG A 94 4.33 -7.33 -8.66
C ARG A 94 4.96 -7.08 -10.04
N VAL A 95 4.49 -5.99 -10.66
CA VAL A 95 5.17 -5.39 -11.81
C VAL A 95 6.50 -4.80 -11.34
N ARG A 96 7.60 -5.29 -11.91
CA ARG A 96 8.93 -4.68 -11.79
C ARG A 96 9.21 -3.91 -13.08
N PRO A 97 8.94 -2.59 -13.12
CA PRO A 97 9.19 -1.82 -14.33
C PRO A 97 10.68 -1.82 -14.64
N THR A 98 11.01 -2.12 -15.89
CA THR A 98 12.35 -1.89 -16.43
C THR A 98 12.37 -0.51 -17.07
N TRP A 99 13.27 0.36 -16.59
CA TRP A 99 13.44 1.68 -17.17
C TRP A 99 14.28 1.57 -18.45
N ARG A 100 13.80 2.18 -19.55
CA ARG A 100 14.57 2.22 -20.80
C ARG A 100 15.85 3.07 -20.66
N ASN A 101 15.76 4.11 -19.85
CA ASN A 101 16.85 5.04 -19.56
C ASN A 101 17.03 5.12 -18.05
N SER A 102 18.27 5.32 -17.60
CA SER A 102 18.55 5.63 -16.20
C SER A 102 17.89 6.96 -15.80
N PHE A 103 17.39 7.04 -14.57
CA PHE A 103 16.95 8.33 -14.03
C PHE A 103 18.15 9.27 -13.92
N GLN A 104 17.91 10.54 -14.24
CA GLN A 104 18.86 11.59 -13.87
C GLN A 104 18.94 11.63 -12.35
N GLU A 105 20.14 11.47 -11.81
CA GLU A 105 20.37 11.54 -10.38
C GLU A 105 19.92 12.92 -9.87
N GLN A 106 19.13 12.91 -8.81
CA GLN A 106 18.63 14.13 -8.21
C GLN A 106 19.77 14.84 -7.45
N LYS A 107 20.51 15.70 -8.15
CA LYS A 107 21.66 16.44 -7.58
C LYS A 107 21.26 17.49 -6.52
N LYS A 108 19.98 17.89 -6.49
CA LYS A 108 19.44 18.82 -5.48
C LYS A 108 18.12 18.27 -4.93
N PRO A 109 17.92 18.26 -3.61
CA PRO A 109 16.62 17.97 -3.03
C PRO A 109 15.57 18.87 -3.67
N LEU A 110 14.43 18.30 -4.03
CA LEU A 110 13.28 19.07 -4.46
C LEU A 110 12.94 20.00 -3.29
N ARG A 111 13.02 21.31 -3.50
CA ARG A 111 12.48 22.26 -2.53
C ARG A 111 10.98 21.97 -2.45
N MET A 112 10.56 21.30 -1.39
CA MET A 112 9.16 21.27 -1.02
C MET A 112 8.76 22.72 -0.77
N THR A 113 8.01 23.33 -1.68
CA THR A 113 7.29 24.58 -1.41
C THR A 113 6.13 24.23 -0.49
N GLY A 114 6.46 23.94 0.77
CA GLY A 114 5.47 23.93 1.83
C GLY A 114 4.89 25.34 1.88
N ARG A 115 3.62 25.51 1.48
CA ARG A 115 2.88 26.66 2.00
C ARG A 115 2.84 26.48 3.51
N PRO A 116 3.30 27.45 4.31
CA PRO A 116 3.09 27.37 5.74
C PRO A 116 1.58 27.26 5.97
N TYR A 117 1.18 26.27 6.77
CA TYR A 117 -0.14 26.29 7.36
C TYR A 117 -0.15 27.49 8.31
N GLU A 118 -0.86 28.54 7.95
CA GLU A 118 -1.18 29.61 8.90
C GLU A 118 -2.11 28.99 9.95
N LEU A 119 -1.67 29.11 11.20
CA LEU A 119 -2.42 28.77 12.42
C LEU A 119 -3.53 29.80 12.66
#